data_AF-A0A8J3HVB4-F1
#
_entry.id   AF-A0A8J3HVB4-F1
#
_cell.length_a   1.000
_cell.length_b   1.000
_cell.length_c   1.000
_cell.angle_alpha   90.00
_cell.angle_beta   90.00
_cell.angle_gamma   90.00
#
_symmetry.space_group_name_H-M   'P 1'
#
loop_
_entity.id
_entity.type
_entity.pdbx_description
1 polymer ?
#
loop_
_entity_poly.entity_id
_entity_poly.type
_entity_poly.pdbx_seq_one_letter_code
_entity_poly.pdbx_strand_id
1 'polypeptide(L)' 'MMSNEFRRPVSVDFAPRGSSCEWCGKPAERQLTAIGGTYHNEGGLFCRACGEKFSQAVINSLNAAMTTTTPGFELY' A
#
# COMPACT_ATOMS: atom_id res chain seq x y z
N MET A 1 6.69 13.26 -7.77
CA MET A 1 7.34 12.67 -6.59
C MET A 1 6.24 12.22 -5.63
N MET A 2 6.34 11.02 -5.03
CA MET A 2 5.43 10.55 -3.97
C MET A 2 5.62 11.44 -2.73
N SER A 3 4.87 12.53 -2.67
CA SER A 3 4.93 13.51 -1.59
C SER A 3 3.68 13.39 -0.74
N ASN A 4 3.57 12.29 0.03
CA ASN A 4 2.88 12.37 1.31
C ASN A 4 3.92 12.77 2.37
N GLU A 5 3.45 13.37 3.47
CA GLU A 5 4.31 13.87 4.56
C GLU A 5 5.26 12.79 5.10
N PHE A 6 4.81 11.52 5.07
CA PHE A 6 5.56 10.38 5.58
C PHE A 6 6.57 9.80 4.57
N ARG A 7 6.48 10.14 3.27
CA ARG A 7 7.25 9.53 2.17
C ARG A 7 7.16 8.00 2.14
N ARG A 8 5.99 7.44 2.48
CA ARG A 8 5.75 5.99 2.57
C ARG A 8 4.54 5.57 1.72
N PRO A 9 4.57 4.37 1.11
CA PRO A 9 3.44 3.88 0.29
C PRO A 9 2.24 3.45 1.15
N VAL A 10 2.50 3.07 2.41
CA VAL A 10 1.49 2.55 3.35
C VAL A 10 1.67 3.18 4.73
N SER A 11 0.58 3.33 5.47
CA SER A 11 0.61 3.55 6.91
C SER A 11 0.86 2.22 7.62
N VAL A 12 1.41 2.30 8.82
CA VAL A 12 1.69 1.13 9.66
C VAL A 12 1.14 1.41 11.05
N ASP A 13 0.29 0.50 11.52
CA ASP A 13 -0.27 0.51 12.87
C ASP A 13 -0.14 -0.88 13.51
N PHE A 14 -0.47 -0.98 14.79
CA PHE A 14 -0.45 -2.22 15.55
C PHE A 14 -1.59 -3.15 15.14
N ALA A 15 -1.28 -4.42 14.93
CA ALA A 15 -2.33 -5.43 14.87
C ALA A 15 -2.90 -5.69 16.28
N PRO A 16 -4.22 -5.83 16.42
CA PRO A 16 -4.83 -6.29 17.67
C PRO A 16 -4.23 -7.62 18.13
N ARG A 17 -4.01 -7.78 19.43
CA ARG A 17 -3.43 -9.02 19.98
C ARG A 17 -4.32 -10.22 19.63
N GLY A 18 -3.69 -11.31 19.18
CA GLY A 18 -4.39 -12.53 18.81
C GLY A 18 -5.06 -12.51 17.44
N SER A 19 -4.94 -11.41 16.68
CA SER A 19 -5.44 -11.37 15.31
C SER A 19 -4.60 -12.22 14.36
N SER A 20 -5.25 -12.68 13.29
CA SER A 20 -4.63 -13.49 12.23
C SER A 20 -4.49 -12.67 10.96
N CYS A 21 -3.43 -12.95 10.22
CA CYS A 21 -3.19 -12.37 8.91
C CYS A 21 -4.29 -12.77 7.94
N GLU A 22 -4.91 -11.79 7.32
CA GLU A 22 -6.03 -11.98 6.39
C GLU A 22 -5.64 -12.76 5.13
N TRP A 23 -4.35 -12.81 4.77
CA TRP A 23 -3.87 -13.50 3.57
C TRP A 23 -3.40 -14.93 3.80
N CYS A 24 -2.91 -15.27 4.99
CA CYS A 24 -2.29 -16.57 5.22
C CYS A 24 -2.68 -17.25 6.54
N GLY A 25 -3.51 -16.60 7.37
CA GLY A 25 -3.99 -17.14 8.64
C GLY A 25 -2.95 -17.20 9.77
N LYS A 26 -1.66 -16.96 9.50
CA LYS A 26 -0.62 -16.84 10.54
C LYS A 26 -0.86 -15.63 11.44
N PRO A 27 -0.31 -15.57 12.66
CA PRO A 27 -0.46 -14.40 13.54
C PRO A 27 -0.15 -13.09 12.82
N ALA A 28 -1.04 -12.10 12.95
CA ALA A 28 -0.79 -10.77 12.43
C ALA A 28 0.14 -10.00 13.38
N GLU A 29 0.98 -9.17 12.79
CA GLU A 29 1.96 -8.34 13.50
C GLU A 29 1.66 -6.85 13.31
N ARG A 30 0.98 -6.49 12.21
CA ARG A 30 0.73 -5.10 11.82
C ARG A 30 -0.57 -4.94 11.06
N GLN A 31 -1.18 -3.78 11.22
CA GLN A 31 -2.21 -3.27 10.33
C GLN A 31 -1.57 -2.34 9.31
N LEU A 32 -1.90 -2.50 8.03
CA LEU A 32 -1.40 -1.66 6.95
C LEU A 32 -2.56 -1.05 6.18
N THR A 33 -2.44 0.22 5.80
CA THR A 33 -3.37 0.89 4.88
C THR A 33 -2.57 1.58 3.77
N ALA A 34 -2.98 1.40 2.52
CA ALA A 34 -2.37 2.08 1.39
C ALA A 34 -2.72 3.58 1.40
N ILE A 35 -1.69 4.43 1.33
CA ILE A 35 -1.85 5.90 1.35
C ILE A 35 -1.92 6.47 -0.07
N GLY A 36 -1.74 5.66 -1.11
CA GLY A 36 -1.76 6.16 -2.49
C GLY A 36 -1.79 5.06 -3.54
N GLY A 37 -1.80 5.48 -4.80
CA GLY A 37 -1.97 4.59 -5.94
C GLY A 37 -3.43 4.18 -6.10
N THR A 38 -3.67 3.17 -6.92
CA THR A 38 -5.01 2.64 -7.20
C THR A 38 -5.66 1.96 -5.99
N TYR A 39 -4.86 1.59 -4.99
CA TYR A 39 -5.32 0.90 -3.77
C TYR A 39 -5.58 1.85 -2.60
N HIS A 40 -5.63 3.17 -2.82
CA HIS A 40 -5.80 4.16 -1.75
C HIS A 40 -6.96 3.78 -0.80
N ASN A 41 -6.70 3.83 0.52
CA ASN A 41 -7.59 3.39 1.61
C ASN A 41 -7.83 1.88 1.74
N GLU A 42 -7.32 1.04 0.85
CA GLU A 42 -7.33 -0.40 1.07
C GLU A 42 -6.33 -0.77 2.18
N GLY A 43 -6.67 -1.79 2.97
CA GLY A 43 -5.82 -2.21 4.09
C GLY A 43 -6.29 -3.50 4.72
N GLY A 44 -5.60 -3.90 5.79
CA GLY A 44 -5.91 -5.11 6.53
C GLY A 44 -4.85 -5.49 7.56
N LEU A 45 -5.02 -6.64 8.18
CA LEU A 45 -4.12 -7.24 9.16
C LEU A 45 -3.18 -8.24 8.50
N PHE A 46 -1.88 -8.05 8.74
CA PHE A 46 -0.84 -8.83 8.07
C PHE A 46 0.22 -9.34 9.04
N CYS A 47 0.70 -10.56 8.78
CA CYS A 47 2.01 -11.00 9.28
C CYS A 47 3.12 -10.24 8.55
N ARG A 48 4.37 -10.35 9.02
CA ARG A 48 5.50 -9.65 8.38
C ARG A 48 5.59 -9.91 6.87
N ALA A 49 5.61 -11.17 6.45
CA ALA A 49 5.80 -11.54 5.04
C ALA A 49 4.66 -11.08 4.14
N CYS A 50 3.40 -11.22 4.56
CA CYS A 50 2.26 -10.76 3.76
C CYS A 50 2.20 -9.23 3.68
N GLY A 51 2.53 -8.52 4.76
CA GLY A 51 2.54 -7.07 4.74
C GLY A 51 3.63 -6.47 3.82
N GLU A 52 4.75 -7.18 3.62
CA GLU A 52 5.80 -6.77 2.68
C GLU A 52 5.29 -6.87 1.25
N LYS A 53 4.58 -7.97 0.93
CA LYS A 53 3.93 -8.17 -0.36
C LYS A 53 2.85 -7.12 -0.63
N PHE A 54 2.01 -6.81 0.37
CA PHE A 54 1.03 -5.72 0.28
C PHE A 54 1.71 -4.37 -0.03
N SER A 55 2.75 -4.02 0.73
CA SER A 55 3.50 -2.78 0.52
C SER A 55 4.11 -2.69 -0.89
N GLN A 56 4.66 -3.79 -1.40
CA GLN A 56 5.20 -3.85 -2.76
C GLN A 56 4.13 -3.67 -3.83
N ALA A 57 2.94 -4.26 -3.64
CA ALA A 57 1.82 -4.07 -4.56
C ALA A 57 1.40 -2.59 -4.64
N VAL A 58 1.34 -1.90 -3.49
CA VAL A 58 1.04 -0.47 -3.43
C VAL A 58 2.11 0.37 -4.14
N ILE A 59 3.40 0.06 -3.92
CA ILE A 59 4.51 0.73 -4.64
C ILE A 59 4.39 0.54 -6.16
N ASN A 60 4.11 -0.68 -6.61
CA ASN A 60 4.00 -0.98 -8.04
C ASN A 60 2.83 -0.21 -8.67
N SER A 61 1.69 -0.13 -7.98
CA SER A 61 0.54 0.66 -8.42
C SER A 61 0.85 2.15 -8.48
N LEU A 62 1.56 2.69 -7.50
CA LEU A 62 2.02 4.08 -7.50
C LEU A 62 2.92 4.38 -8.70
N ASN A 63 3.86 3.49 -9.01
CA ASN A 63 4.74 3.63 -10.18
C ASN A 63 3.96 3.56 -11.50
N ALA A 64 2.97 2.67 -11.58
CA ALA A 64 2.10 2.57 -12.76
C ALA A 64 1.28 3.86 -12.97
N ALA A 65 0.69 4.41 -11.91
CA ALA A 65 -0.06 5.67 -11.98
C ALA A 65 0.82 6.87 -12.39
N MET A 66 2.10 6.88 -11.99
CA MET A 66 3.07 7.88 -12.43
C MET A 66 3.40 7.76 -13.93
N THR A 67 3.48 6.55 -14.49
CA THR A 67 3.73 6.33 -15.92
C THR A 67 2.53 6.65 -16.81
N THR A 68 1.30 6.64 -16.28
CA THR A 68 0.09 7.01 -17.04
C THR A 68 -0.12 8.53 -17.11
N THR A 69 0.61 9.31 -16.30
CA THR A 69 0.53 10.77 -16.34
C THR A 69 1.58 11.34 -17.29
N THR A 70 1.50 10.97 -18.56
CA THR A 70 2.13 11.74 -19.64
C THR A 70 1.14 12.84 -20.03
N PRO A 71 1.48 14.14 -19.96
CA PRO A 71 0.60 15.20 -20.47
C PRO A 71 0.67 15.18 -22.00
N GLY A 72 -0.02 14.20 -22.60
CA GLY A 72 -0.11 14.02 -24.04
C GLY A 72 -1.47 14.45 -24.56
N PHE A 73 -1.78 15.75 -24.49
CA PHE A 73 -2.77 16.37 -25.37
C PHE A 73 -2.50 17.87 -25.53
N GLU A 74 -1.35 18.22 -26.10
CA GLU A 74 -1.30 19.34 -27.04
C GLU A 74 -1.66 18.76 -28.41
N LEU A 75 -2.84 19.09 -28.95
CA LEU A 75 -3.06 19.31 -30.38
C LEU A 75 -4.29 20.22 -30.56
N TYR A 76 -4.01 21.42 -31.08
CA TYR A 76 -4.85 22.40 -31.79
C TYR A 76 -6.33 22.58 -31.40
#